data_AF-A0A5P2FZH5-F1
#
_entry.id   AF-A0A5P2FZH5-F1
#
_cell.length_a   1.000
_cell.length_b   1.000
_cell.length_c   1.000
_cell.angle_alpha   90.00
_cell.angle_beta   90.00
_cell.angle_gamma   90.00
#
_symmetry.space_group_name_H-M   'P 1'
#
loop_
_entity.id
_entity.type
_entity.pdbx_description
1 polymer ?
#
loop_
_entity_poly.entity_id
_entity_poly.type
_entity_poly.pdbx_seq_one_letter_code
_entity_poly.pdbx_strand_id
1 'polypeptide(L)'
;MPEINEIRKISSATNFLHIAECKKKLMAIHDTMDVISGKWKLSIIACLCYKPMRYSEILREIYGISGKVLSRELKDLEMNQLIKRKVLDIQPISVEYSITDYGATLQKMTEVIADWGIAHRQKIIGVK
;
A
#
# COMPACT_ATOMS: atom_id res chain seq x y z
N MET A 1 28.73 19.71 -36.10
CA MET A 1 27.84 18.54 -36.30
C MET A 1 28.55 17.34 -35.70
N PRO A 2 27.94 16.61 -34.74
CA PRO A 2 28.59 15.46 -34.11
C PRO A 2 28.73 14.28 -35.09
N GLU A 3 29.83 13.53 -35.00
CA GLU A 3 30.10 12.36 -35.85
C GLU A 3 29.10 11.20 -35.58
N ILE A 4 28.86 10.36 -36.58
CA ILE A 4 27.94 9.20 -36.53
C ILE A 4 28.28 8.25 -35.35
N ASN A 5 29.55 8.13 -34.98
CA ASN A 5 30.00 7.34 -33.82
C ASN A 5 29.63 7.96 -32.46
N GLU A 6 29.54 9.28 -32.35
CA GLU A 6 29.07 9.96 -31.14
C GLU A 6 27.56 9.81 -30.98
N ILE A 7 26.79 9.90 -32.06
CA ILE A 7 25.33 9.68 -32.05
C ILE A 7 25.00 8.23 -31.62
N ARG A 8 25.78 7.24 -32.07
CA ARG A 8 25.63 5.83 -31.67
C ARG A 8 25.99 5.59 -30.21
N LYS A 9 27.02 6.26 -29.68
CA LYS A 9 27.39 6.23 -28.25
C LYS A 9 26.34 6.92 -27.37
N ILE A 10 25.75 8.02 -27.84
CA ILE A 10 24.65 8.70 -27.13
C ILE A 10 23.43 7.76 -27.10
N SER A 11 23.02 7.20 -28.24
CA SER A 11 21.88 6.26 -28.32
C SER A 11 22.07 5.00 -27.47
N SER A 12 23.27 4.43 -27.40
CA SER A 12 23.56 3.29 -26.53
C SER A 12 23.56 3.70 -25.05
N ALA A 13 24.18 4.83 -24.69
CA ALA A 13 24.17 5.36 -23.33
C ALA A 13 22.76 5.69 -22.84
N THR A 14 21.89 6.25 -23.70
CA THR A 14 20.47 6.51 -23.38
C THR A 14 19.71 5.20 -23.11
N ASN A 15 19.94 4.15 -23.90
CA ASN A 15 19.34 2.83 -23.66
C ASN A 15 19.84 2.17 -22.37
N PHE A 16 21.14 2.29 -22.04
CA PHE A 16 21.69 1.78 -20.78
C PHE A 16 21.18 2.55 -19.55
N LEU A 17 21.08 3.89 -19.64
CA LEU A 17 20.47 4.75 -18.63
C LEU A 17 19.00 4.36 -18.40
N HIS A 18 18.25 4.11 -19.46
CA HIS A 18 16.84 3.72 -19.39
C HIS A 18 16.64 2.35 -18.71
N ILE A 19 17.55 1.39 -18.94
CA ILE A 19 17.50 0.05 -18.31
C ILE A 19 17.90 0.12 -16.82
N ALA A 20 18.91 0.92 -16.46
CA ALA A 20 19.33 1.08 -15.07
C ALA A 20 18.22 1.76 -14.23
N GLU A 21 17.56 2.76 -14.78
CA GLU A 21 16.42 3.42 -14.12
C GLU A 21 15.23 2.47 -13.97
N CYS A 22 14.97 1.64 -14.99
CA CYS A 22 13.95 0.59 -14.92
C CYS A 22 14.25 -0.41 -13.78
N LYS A 23 15.49 -0.90 -13.67
CA LYS A 23 15.89 -1.81 -12.60
C LYS A 23 15.68 -1.21 -11.21
N LYS A 24 16.05 0.06 -11.01
CA LYS A 24 15.83 0.77 -9.74
C LYS A 24 14.35 0.90 -9.40
N LYS A 25 13.49 1.22 -10.38
CA LYS A 25 12.04 1.29 -10.18
C LYS A 25 11.45 -0.07 -9.84
N LEU A 26 11.88 -1.15 -10.51
CA LEU A 26 11.44 -2.51 -10.20
C LEU A 26 11.79 -2.90 -8.77
N MET A 27 13.02 -2.64 -8.32
CA MET A 27 13.41 -2.90 -6.92
C MET A 27 12.50 -2.13 -5.94
N ALA A 28 12.28 -0.84 -6.16
CA ALA A 28 11.40 -0.04 -5.30
C ALA A 28 9.96 -0.54 -5.28
N ILE A 29 9.45 -1.05 -6.41
CA ILE A 29 8.13 -1.71 -6.47
C ILE A 29 8.15 -2.98 -5.63
N HIS A 30 9.18 -3.82 -5.73
CA HIS A 30 9.30 -5.02 -4.90
C HIS A 30 9.36 -4.69 -3.42
N ASP A 31 10.19 -3.73 -3.01
CA ASP A 31 10.30 -3.28 -1.63
C ASP A 31 8.93 -2.81 -1.09
N THR A 32 8.19 -2.08 -1.92
CA THR A 32 6.82 -1.64 -1.58
C THR A 32 5.90 -2.85 -1.39
N MET A 33 5.93 -3.80 -2.33
CA MET A 33 5.07 -4.98 -2.31
C MET A 33 5.40 -5.90 -1.13
N ASP A 34 6.66 -6.02 -0.71
CA ASP A 34 7.01 -6.81 0.48
C ASP A 34 6.31 -6.28 1.73
N VAL A 35 6.10 -4.96 1.80
CA VAL A 35 5.42 -4.31 2.93
C VAL A 35 3.90 -4.38 2.80
N ILE A 36 3.32 -4.07 1.63
CA ILE A 36 1.86 -3.83 1.50
C ILE A 36 1.10 -4.90 0.72
N SER A 37 1.78 -5.90 0.17
CA SER A 37 1.12 -6.98 -0.57
C SER A 37 0.20 -7.83 0.30
N GLY A 38 -0.67 -8.58 -0.37
CA GLY A 38 -1.66 -9.43 0.26
C GLY A 38 -3.07 -8.83 0.15
N LYS A 39 -4.06 -9.65 0.49
CA LYS A 39 -5.48 -9.33 0.28
C LYS A 39 -6.00 -8.22 1.22
N TRP A 40 -5.34 -8.01 2.37
CA TRP A 40 -5.96 -7.31 3.50
C TRP A 40 -5.24 -6.03 3.94
N LYS A 41 -3.92 -5.93 3.76
CA LYS A 41 -3.13 -4.80 4.27
C LYS A 41 -3.61 -3.45 3.75
N LEU A 42 -3.79 -3.34 2.43
CA LEU A 42 -4.30 -2.10 1.82
C LEU A 42 -5.70 -1.73 2.32
N SER A 43 -6.58 -2.71 2.54
CA SER A 43 -7.92 -2.46 3.11
C SER A 43 -7.82 -1.94 4.56
N ILE A 44 -6.93 -2.52 5.37
CA ILE A 44 -6.70 -2.08 6.76
C ILE A 44 -6.12 -0.66 6.78
N ILE A 45 -5.11 -0.37 5.95
CA ILE A 45 -4.51 0.95 5.83
C ILE A 45 -5.57 1.97 5.40
N ALA A 46 -6.35 1.66 4.36
CA ALA A 46 -7.42 2.51 3.88
C ALA A 46 -8.44 2.82 5.00
N CYS A 47 -8.90 1.82 5.76
CA CYS A 47 -9.78 2.03 6.91
C CYS A 47 -9.16 2.99 7.95
N LEU A 48 -7.89 2.78 8.31
CA LEU A 48 -7.21 3.54 9.35
C LEU A 48 -6.79 4.95 8.91
N CYS A 49 -6.74 5.22 7.60
CA CYS A 49 -6.59 6.59 7.07
C CYS A 49 -7.83 7.46 7.34
N TYR A 50 -9.03 6.89 7.50
CA TYR A 50 -10.23 7.68 7.82
C TYR A 50 -10.31 8.08 9.28
N LYS A 51 -10.04 7.13 10.19
CA LYS A 51 -10.05 7.36 11.64
C LYS A 51 -9.33 6.24 12.39
N PRO A 52 -8.89 6.50 13.64
CA PRO A 52 -8.57 5.44 14.59
C PRO A 52 -9.74 4.47 14.79
N MET A 53 -9.46 3.18 14.92
CA MET A 53 -10.47 2.13 15.07
C MET A 53 -10.02 1.05 16.05
N ARG A 54 -10.98 0.46 16.76
CA ARG A 54 -10.78 -0.75 17.57
C ARG A 54 -10.75 -1.99 16.67
N TYR A 55 -10.16 -3.08 17.19
CA TYR A 55 -10.08 -4.36 16.48
C TYR A 55 -11.44 -4.83 15.92
N SER A 56 -12.51 -4.76 16.73
CA SER A 56 -13.84 -5.21 16.34
C SER A 56 -14.47 -4.33 15.26
N GLU A 57 -14.15 -3.03 15.22
CA GLU A 57 -14.58 -2.13 14.16
C GLU A 57 -13.89 -2.53 12.85
N ILE A 58 -12.56 -2.68 12.85
CA ILE A 58 -11.79 -3.09 11.66
C ILE A 58 -12.29 -4.44 11.12
N LEU A 59 -12.54 -5.41 12.01
CA LEU A 59 -13.06 -6.72 11.65
C LEU A 59 -14.44 -6.65 10.99
N ARG A 60 -15.27 -5.67 11.38
CA ARG A 60 -16.60 -5.46 10.81
C ARG A 60 -16.54 -4.72 9.47
N GLU A 61 -15.68 -3.71 9.34
CA GLU A 61 -15.55 -2.94 8.09
C GLU A 61 -14.94 -3.79 6.96
N ILE A 62 -14.00 -4.68 7.27
CA ILE A 62 -13.31 -5.50 6.28
C ILE A 62 -14.00 -6.85 6.13
N TYR A 63 -15.02 -6.89 5.27
CA TYR A 63 -15.80 -8.10 5.04
C TYR A 63 -14.94 -9.29 4.58
N GLY A 64 -15.10 -10.43 5.26
CA GLY A 64 -14.47 -11.71 4.91
C GLY A 64 -13.06 -11.93 5.47
N ILE A 65 -12.49 -10.98 6.22
CA ILE A 65 -11.26 -11.25 6.97
C ILE A 65 -11.58 -12.05 8.23
N SER A 66 -10.80 -13.11 8.50
CA SER A 66 -10.93 -13.83 9.77
C SER A 66 -10.17 -13.09 10.86
N GLY A 67 -10.62 -13.24 12.11
CA GLY A 67 -9.94 -12.57 13.23
C GLY A 67 -8.46 -12.97 13.37
N LYS A 68 -8.14 -14.25 13.16
CA LYS A 68 -6.75 -14.72 13.17
C LYS A 68 -5.89 -14.01 12.12
N VAL A 69 -6.43 -13.80 10.91
CA VAL A 69 -5.72 -13.11 9.84
C VAL A 69 -5.60 -11.62 10.19
N LEU A 70 -6.67 -10.96 10.62
CA LEU A 70 -6.63 -9.55 11.02
C LEU A 70 -5.56 -9.28 12.08
N SER A 71 -5.49 -10.11 13.14
CA SER A 71 -4.46 -9.99 14.18
C SER A 71 -3.04 -10.10 13.62
N ARG A 72 -2.81 -10.99 12.64
CA ARG A 72 -1.52 -11.13 11.98
C ARG A 72 -1.18 -9.90 11.14
N GLU A 73 -2.11 -9.43 10.33
CA GLU A 73 -1.89 -8.26 9.46
C GLU A 73 -1.66 -6.99 10.29
N LEU A 74 -2.43 -6.77 11.37
CA LEU A 74 -2.21 -5.63 12.27
C LEU A 74 -0.83 -5.65 12.91
N LYS A 75 -0.39 -6.82 13.40
CA LYS A 75 0.97 -6.97 13.97
C LYS A 75 2.05 -6.66 12.94
N ASP A 76 1.87 -7.13 11.70
CA ASP A 76 2.83 -6.91 10.64
C ASP A 76 2.89 -5.44 10.20
N LEU A 77 1.73 -4.79 10.06
CA LEU A 77 1.64 -3.35 9.78
C LEU A 77 2.26 -2.49 10.89
N GLU A 78 2.09 -2.89 12.15
CA GLU A 78 2.71 -2.23 13.30
C GLU A 78 4.24 -2.38 13.28
N MET A 79 4.73 -3.59 13.00
CA MET A 79 6.18 -3.87 12.87
C MET A 79 6.82 -3.07 11.72
N ASN A 80 6.09 -2.84 10.64
CA ASN A 80 6.50 -1.99 9.52
C ASN A 80 6.25 -0.48 9.76
N GLN A 81 5.88 -0.09 10.99
CA GLN A 81 5.64 1.30 11.41
C GLN A 81 4.55 2.04 10.63
N LEU A 82 3.65 1.31 9.96
CA LEU A 82 2.54 1.89 9.20
C LEU A 82 1.35 2.23 10.10
N ILE A 83 1.17 1.47 11.18
CA ILE A 83 0.11 1.71 12.16
C ILE A 83 0.71 1.73 13.57
N LYS A 84 0.00 2.37 14.49
CA LYS A 84 0.31 2.36 15.92
C LYS A 84 -0.83 1.71 16.70
N ARG A 85 -0.48 0.88 17.67
CA ARG A 85 -1.40 0.28 18.64
C ARG A 85 -1.36 1.06 19.95
N LYS A 86 -2.51 1.54 20.41
CA LYS A 86 -2.65 2.24 21.70
C LYS A 86 -3.58 1.46 22.61
N VAL A 87 -3.11 1.16 23.82
CA VAL A 87 -3.99 0.65 24.89
C VAL A 87 -4.71 1.85 25.49
N LEU A 88 -6.04 1.79 25.50
CA LEU A 88 -6.90 2.80 26.11
C LEU A 88 -7.19 2.39 27.55
N ASP A 89 -6.84 3.27 28.48
CA ASP A 89 -7.07 3.11 29.91
C ASP A 89 -8.50 3.53 30.28
N ILE A 90 -9.46 2.87 29.65
CA ILE A 90 -10.91 3.01 29.90
C ILE A 90 -11.44 1.67 30.37
N GLN A 91 -12.54 1.65 31.14
CA GLN A 91 -13.19 0.40 31.56
C GLN A 91 -14.31 0.04 30.59
N PRO A 92 -14.31 -1.14 29.94
CA PRO A 92 -13.27 -2.17 29.93
C PRO A 92 -12.06 -1.77 29.06
N ILE A 93 -10.86 -2.24 29.45
CA ILE A 93 -9.60 -1.94 28.75
C ILE A 93 -9.76 -2.28 27.27
N SER A 94 -9.44 -1.31 26.41
CA SER A 94 -9.61 -1.44 24.97
C SER A 94 -8.32 -1.12 24.23
N VAL A 95 -8.26 -1.55 22.97
CA VAL A 95 -7.11 -1.32 22.09
C VAL A 95 -7.61 -0.59 20.87
N GLU A 96 -6.92 0.49 20.52
CA GLU A 96 -7.16 1.29 19.34
C GLU A 96 -5.96 1.20 18.40
N TYR A 97 -6.23 1.11 17.12
CA TYR A 97 -5.24 1.19 16.05
C TYR A 97 -5.45 2.49 15.29
N SER A 98 -4.36 3.12 14.89
CA SER A 98 -4.39 4.34 14.07
C SER A 98 -3.24 4.34 13.09
N ILE A 99 -3.40 5.05 11.98
CA ILE A 99 -2.33 5.25 11.02
C ILE A 99 -1.20 6.09 11.67
N THR A 100 0.05 5.81 11.31
CA THR A 100 1.19 6.68 11.63
C THR A 100 1.36 7.76 10.57
N ASP A 101 2.19 8.77 10.83
CA ASP A 101 2.53 9.77 9.81
C ASP A 101 3.22 9.12 8.60
N TYR A 102 4.05 8.10 8.82
CA TYR A 102 4.65 7.32 7.74
C TYR A 102 3.60 6.51 6.97
N GLY A 103 2.70 5.81 7.66
CA GLY A 103 1.62 5.06 7.04
C GLY A 103 0.66 5.94 6.23
N ALA A 104 0.44 7.19 6.66
CA ALA A 104 -0.40 8.15 5.95
C ALA A 104 0.16 8.52 4.57
N THR A 105 1.46 8.36 4.32
CA THR A 105 2.05 8.54 2.98
C THR A 105 1.48 7.55 1.95
N LEU A 106 0.93 6.43 2.39
CA LEU A 106 0.26 5.44 1.53
C LEU A 106 -1.20 5.81 1.20
N GLN A 107 -1.77 6.85 1.82
CA GLN A 107 -3.16 7.23 1.57
C GLN A 107 -3.40 7.47 0.08
N LYS A 108 -2.52 8.23 -0.59
CA LYS A 108 -2.69 8.51 -2.02
C LYS A 108 -2.67 7.25 -2.87
N MET A 109 -1.86 6.27 -2.49
CA MET A 109 -1.80 4.98 -3.16
C MET A 109 -3.11 4.20 -2.97
N THR A 110 -3.67 4.18 -1.75
CA THR A 110 -4.96 3.52 -1.50
C THR A 110 -6.09 4.12 -2.33
N GLU A 111 -6.13 5.45 -2.49
CA GLU A 111 -7.10 6.16 -3.36
C GLU A 111 -6.94 5.73 -4.83
N VAL A 112 -5.71 5.78 -5.36
CA VAL A 112 -5.45 5.42 -6.77
C VAL A 112 -5.84 3.97 -7.07
N ILE A 113 -5.56 3.05 -6.14
CA ILE A 113 -5.93 1.64 -6.27
C ILE A 113 -7.46 1.48 -6.22
N ALA A 114 -8.14 2.20 -5.32
CA ALA A 114 -9.59 2.17 -5.20
C ALA A 114 -10.28 2.70 -6.47
N ASP A 115 -9.85 3.86 -6.96
CA ASP A 115 -10.38 4.48 -8.18
C ASP A 115 -10.23 3.56 -9.39
N TRP A 116 -9.04 2.97 -9.57
CA TRP A 116 -8.81 1.99 -10.62
C TRP A 116 -9.71 0.75 -10.45
N GLY A 117 -9.87 0.24 -9.23
CA GLY A 117 -10.72 -0.91 -8.94
C GLY A 117 -12.19 -0.67 -9.26
N ILE A 118 -12.69 0.54 -8.99
CA ILE A 118 -14.05 0.98 -9.34
C ILE A 118 -14.21 1.00 -10.87
N ALA A 119 -13.28 1.65 -11.58
CA ALA A 119 -13.30 1.71 -13.04
C ALA A 119 -13.18 0.31 -13.67
N HIS A 120 -12.33 -0.56 -13.12
CA HIS A 120 -12.16 -1.93 -13.57
C HIS A 120 -13.43 -2.75 -13.40
N ARG A 121 -14.11 -2.62 -12.25
CA ARG A 121 -15.38 -3.28 -12.00
C ARG A 121 -16.44 -2.87 -13.02
N GLN A 122 -16.53 -1.58 -13.34
CA GLN A 122 -17.43 -1.08 -14.38
C GLN A 122 -17.07 -1.66 -15.76
N LYS A 123 -15.77 -1.74 -16.08
CA LYS A 123 -15.27 -2.25 -17.36
C LYS A 123 -15.54 -3.75 -17.58
N ILE A 124 -15.34 -4.58 -16.54
CA ILE A 124 -15.36 -6.04 -16.67
C ILE A 124 -16.70 -6.67 -16.27
N ILE A 125 -17.29 -6.21 -15.17
CA ILE A 125 -18.53 -6.83 -14.66
C ILE A 125 -19.74 -6.28 -15.42
N GLY A 126 -19.65 -5.05 -15.94
CA GLY A 126 -20.80 -4.33 -16.48
C GLY A 126 -21.75 -3.95 -15.33
N VAL A 127 -22.15 -2.69 -15.25
CA VAL A 127 -23.22 -2.31 -14.33
C VAL A 127 -24.49 -2.97 -14.88
N LYS A 128 -25.10 -3.89 -14.12
CA LYS A 128 -26.49 -4.29 -14.35
C LYS A 128 -27.40 -3.11 -14.03
#